data_AF-A0A3C1YR60-F1
#
_entry.id   AF-A0A3C1YR60-F1
#
_cell.length_a   1.000
_cell.length_b   1.000
_cell.length_c   1.000
_cell.angle_alpha   90.00
_cell.angle_beta   90.00
_cell.angle_gamma   90.00
#
_symmetry.space_group_name_H-M   'P 1'
#
loop_
_entity.id
_entity.type
_entity.pdbx_description
1 polymer ?
#
loop_
_entity_poly.entity_id
_entity_poly.type
_entity_poly.pdbx_seq_one_letter_code
_entity_poly.pdbx_strand_id
1 'polypeptide(L)'
;SVQTLRMYETEGLIIISKTEGNQRIYSDSDIERLRCIRKAINEDKISIGGMKRLHGMIPCWDIIKCSSEERNVCPAYKNHLGGCWTYKHEHSVCAELDCRSCNVYKLSSDCGHIKEQIKNITLVHHEQLLEHSPVYDEVAAGAVS
;
A
#
# COMPACT_ATOMS: atom_id res chain seq x y z
N SER A 1 -14.54 18.84 -8.51
CA SER A 1 -14.12 20.20 -8.91
C SER A 1 -12.63 20.38 -8.59
N VAL A 2 -12.02 21.53 -8.92
CA VAL A 2 -10.65 21.85 -8.49
C VAL A 2 -10.52 21.82 -6.96
N GLN A 3 -11.54 22.30 -6.24
CA GLN A 3 -11.57 22.27 -4.78
C GLN A 3 -11.54 20.84 -4.22
N THR A 4 -12.25 19.91 -4.86
CA THR A 4 -12.23 18.49 -4.48
C THR A 4 -10.82 17.89 -4.61
N LEU A 5 -10.12 18.19 -5.71
CA LEU A 5 -8.76 17.68 -5.93
C LEU A 5 -7.77 18.23 -4.89
N ARG A 6 -7.90 19.51 -4.54
CA ARG A 6 -7.11 20.11 -3.45
C ARG A 6 -7.38 19.43 -2.12
N MET A 7 -8.64 19.13 -1.82
CA MET A 7 -8.99 18.41 -0.61
C MET A 7 -8.38 16.99 -0.60
N TYR A 8 -8.43 16.26 -1.71
CA TYR A 8 -7.78 14.94 -1.78
C TYR A 8 -6.25 15.02 -1.61
N GLU A 9 -5.61 16.06 -2.16
CA GLU A 9 -4.18 16.35 -1.98
C GLU A 9 -3.87 16.64 -0.50
N THR A 10 -4.60 17.57 0.13
CA THR A 10 -4.44 17.93 1.55
C THR A 10 -4.65 16.74 2.48
N GLU A 11 -5.59 15.86 2.15
CA GLU A 11 -5.92 14.67 2.95
C GLU A 11 -4.98 13.49 2.71
N GLY A 12 -3.97 13.65 1.84
CA GLY A 12 -2.98 12.61 1.53
C GLY A 12 -3.53 11.44 0.72
N LEU A 13 -4.70 11.61 0.08
CA LEU A 13 -5.29 10.58 -0.78
C LEU A 13 -4.59 10.49 -2.14
N ILE A 14 -3.93 11.57 -2.57
CA ILE A 14 -3.14 11.66 -3.80
C ILE A 14 -1.92 12.56 -3.58
N ILE A 15 -0.76 12.13 -4.08
CA ILE A 15 0.44 12.96 -4.21
C ILE A 15 0.41 13.58 -5.60
N ILE A 16 0.49 14.90 -5.72
CA ILE A 16 0.46 15.58 -7.01
C ILE A 16 1.87 15.99 -7.43
N SER A 17 2.24 15.77 -8.69
CA SER A 17 3.43 16.38 -9.28
C SER A 17 3.08 17.72 -9.93
N LYS A 18 4.08 18.59 -10.02
CA LYS A 18 3.95 19.91 -10.62
C LYS A 18 5.08 20.15 -11.61
N THR A 19 4.78 20.85 -12.70
CA THR A 19 5.80 21.44 -13.59
C THR A 19 6.64 22.48 -12.83
N GLU A 20 7.77 22.90 -13.40
CA GLU A 20 8.49 24.10 -12.92
C GLU A 20 7.59 25.35 -12.85
N GLY A 21 6.66 25.51 -13.80
CA GLY A 21 5.64 26.56 -13.79
C GLY A 21 4.49 26.37 -12.80
N ASN A 22 4.62 25.49 -11.79
CA ASN A 22 3.65 25.21 -10.73
C ASN A 22 2.27 24.69 -11.20
N GLN A 23 2.18 24.14 -12.42
CA GLN A 23 0.98 23.50 -12.95
C GLN A 23 0.93 22.03 -12.52
N ARG A 24 -0.26 21.55 -12.13
CA ARG A 24 -0.46 20.14 -11.71
C ARG A 24 -0.35 19.21 -12.91
N ILE A 25 0.38 18.11 -12.75
CA ILE A 25 0.53 17.04 -13.74
C ILE A 25 0.00 15.74 -13.14
N TYR A 26 -0.77 15.01 -13.94
CA TYR A 26 -1.35 13.72 -13.56
C TYR A 26 -0.83 12.64 -14.52
N SER A 27 -0.37 11.52 -13.98
CA SER A 27 -0.10 10.30 -14.74
C SER A 27 -1.38 9.47 -14.89
N ASP A 28 -1.36 8.45 -15.75
CA ASP A 28 -2.49 7.52 -15.88
C ASP A 28 -2.84 6.85 -14.54
N SER A 29 -1.84 6.48 -13.74
CA SER A 29 -2.06 5.93 -12.39
C SER A 29 -2.74 6.92 -11.44
N ASP A 30 -2.49 8.23 -11.59
CA ASP A 30 -3.22 9.24 -10.82
C ASP A 30 -4.68 9.32 -11.25
N ILE A 31 -4.95 9.20 -12.55
CA ILE A 31 -6.31 9.21 -13.07
C ILE A 31 -7.09 7.99 -12.54
N GLU A 32 -6.49 6.80 -12.54
CA GLU A 32 -7.09 5.61 -11.94
C GLU A 32 -7.36 5.78 -10.44
N ARG A 33 -6.39 6.31 -9.69
CA ARG A 33 -6.54 6.63 -8.27
C ARG A 33 -7.69 7.60 -8.04
N LEU A 34 -7.80 8.65 -8.85
CA LEU A 34 -8.90 9.61 -8.76
C LEU A 34 -10.25 8.99 -9.10
N ARG A 35 -10.33 8.09 -10.09
CA ARG A 35 -11.55 7.34 -10.42
C ARG A 35 -11.98 6.47 -9.24
N CYS A 36 -11.05 5.70 -8.67
CA CYS A 36 -11.30 4.86 -7.49
C CYS A 36 -11.78 5.71 -6.30
N ILE A 37 -11.06 6.77 -5.92
CA ILE A 37 -11.44 7.66 -4.81
C ILE A 37 -12.83 8.26 -5.02
N ARG A 38 -13.12 8.74 -6.24
CA ARG A 38 -14.42 9.35 -6.54
C ARG A 38 -15.56 8.36 -6.46
N LYS A 39 -15.37 7.14 -6.96
CA LYS A 39 -16.36 6.08 -6.86
C LYS A 39 -16.61 5.73 -5.39
N ALA A 40 -15.55 5.43 -4.65
CA ALA A 40 -15.62 5.08 -3.24
C ALA A 40 -16.36 6.13 -2.40
N ILE A 41 -16.07 7.41 -2.62
CA ILE A 41 -16.69 8.50 -1.84
C ILE A 41 -18.12 8.80 -2.28
N ASN A 42 -18.36 8.93 -3.60
CA ASN A 42 -19.65 9.43 -4.08
C ASN A 42 -20.70 8.33 -4.26
N GLU A 43 -20.28 7.14 -4.65
CA GLU A 43 -21.17 6.00 -4.91
C GLU A 43 -21.23 5.12 -3.66
N ASP A 44 -20.09 4.63 -3.18
CA ASP A 44 -20.03 3.66 -2.07
C ASP A 44 -20.14 4.32 -0.68
N LYS A 45 -20.21 5.66 -0.63
CA LYS A 45 -20.36 6.49 0.59
C LYS A 45 -19.25 6.29 1.61
N ILE A 46 -18.06 5.88 1.18
CA ILE A 46 -16.88 5.81 2.03
C ILE A 46 -16.45 7.24 2.36
N SER A 47 -16.30 7.54 3.65
CA SER A 47 -15.81 8.86 4.07
C SER A 47 -14.34 9.03 3.70
N ILE A 48 -13.86 10.29 3.62
CA ILE A 48 -12.43 10.58 3.42
C ILE A 48 -11.58 9.88 4.49
N GLY A 49 -11.99 9.94 5.76
CA GLY A 49 -11.31 9.24 6.85
C GLY A 49 -11.31 7.72 6.66
N GLY A 50 -12.40 7.15 6.15
CA GLY A 50 -12.47 5.74 5.77
C GLY A 50 -11.47 5.38 4.67
N MET A 51 -11.38 6.18 3.61
CA MET A 51 -10.40 6.00 2.53
C MET A 51 -8.96 6.05 3.04
N LYS A 52 -8.64 7.00 3.92
CA LYS A 52 -7.30 7.10 4.52
C LYS A 52 -6.95 5.85 5.32
N ARG A 53 -7.90 5.34 6.12
CA ARG A 53 -7.72 4.08 6.87
C ARG A 53 -7.53 2.88 5.96
N LEU A 54 -8.27 2.81 4.85
CA LEU A 54 -8.07 1.75 3.85
C LEU A 54 -6.67 1.81 3.24
N HIS A 55 -6.17 2.99 2.87
CA HIS A 55 -4.78 3.14 2.43
C HIS A 55 -3.77 2.75 3.50
N GLY A 56 -4.06 2.98 4.79
CA GLY A 56 -3.21 2.54 5.89
C GLY A 56 -3.13 1.02 6.07
N MET A 57 -4.04 0.26 5.47
CA MET A 57 -3.99 -1.20 5.47
C MET A 57 -3.13 -1.76 4.34
N ILE A 58 -2.59 -0.92 3.45
CA ILE A 58 -1.69 -1.38 2.38
C ILE A 58 -0.42 -1.94 3.03
N PRO A 59 -0.06 -3.21 2.75
CA PRO A 59 1.06 -3.87 3.40
C PRO A 59 2.40 -3.44 2.78
N CYS A 60 2.77 -2.16 2.96
CA CYS A 60 3.93 -1.56 2.32
C CYS A 60 5.24 -2.29 2.66
N TRP A 61 5.34 -2.86 3.87
CA TRP A 61 6.50 -3.63 4.32
C TRP A 61 6.69 -4.92 3.53
N ASP A 62 5.61 -5.54 3.06
CA ASP A 62 5.71 -6.75 2.24
C ASP A 62 6.02 -6.40 0.79
N ILE A 63 5.44 -5.30 0.27
CA ILE A 63 5.73 -4.83 -1.10
C ILE A 63 7.19 -4.39 -1.24
N ILE A 64 7.72 -3.67 -0.25
CA ILE A 64 9.11 -3.17 -0.24
C ILE A 64 10.10 -4.19 0.32
N LYS A 65 9.60 -5.23 1.01
CA LYS A 65 10.43 -6.23 1.72
C LYS A 65 11.29 -5.61 2.82
N CYS A 66 10.69 -4.72 3.63
CA CYS A 66 11.34 -4.15 4.81
C CYS A 66 11.69 -5.25 5.81
N SER A 67 12.88 -5.16 6.44
CA SER A 67 13.26 -6.07 7.52
C SER A 67 12.38 -5.86 8.76
N SER A 68 12.41 -6.82 9.69
CA SER A 68 11.72 -6.70 10.97
C SER A 68 12.21 -5.49 11.77
N GLU A 69 13.52 -5.24 11.78
CA GLU A 69 14.16 -4.14 12.49
C GLU A 69 13.70 -2.79 11.93
N GLU A 70 13.71 -2.64 10.61
CA GLU A 70 13.30 -1.40 9.93
C GLU A 70 11.80 -1.10 10.14
N ARG A 71 10.92 -2.09 9.93
CA ARG A 71 9.47 -1.85 10.07
C ARG A 71 9.09 -1.60 11.52
N ASN A 72 9.81 -2.18 12.49
CA ASN A 72 9.59 -1.95 13.91
C ASN A 72 9.95 -0.53 14.37
N VAL A 73 10.64 0.28 13.56
CA VAL A 73 10.85 1.71 13.84
C VAL A 73 10.02 2.62 12.92
N CYS A 74 9.50 2.08 11.81
CA CYS A 74 8.74 2.84 10.83
C CYS A 74 7.37 3.34 11.37
N PRO A 75 7.06 4.65 11.29
CA PRO A 75 5.79 5.18 11.76
C PRO A 75 4.59 4.74 10.91
N ALA A 76 4.80 4.52 9.60
CA ALA A 76 3.76 4.01 8.72
C ALA A 76 3.35 2.57 9.05
N TYR A 77 4.29 1.73 9.50
CA TYR A 77 4.00 0.36 9.91
C TYR A 77 3.21 0.31 11.23
N LYS A 78 3.55 1.22 12.16
CA LYS A 78 2.91 1.30 13.48
C LYS A 78 1.54 1.96 13.48
N ASN A 79 1.12 2.56 12.37
CA ASN A 79 -0.04 3.42 12.30
C ASN A 79 -0.91 3.06 11.07
N HIS A 80 -2.16 3.49 11.08
CA HIS A 80 -3.15 3.12 10.05
C HIS A 80 -4.04 4.31 9.65
N LEU A 81 -3.60 5.54 9.96
CA LEU A 81 -4.38 6.76 9.71
C LEU A 81 -4.25 7.28 8.26
N GLY A 82 -3.36 6.70 7.47
CA GLY A 82 -3.10 7.05 6.07
C GLY A 82 -2.18 6.02 5.42
N GLY A 83 -2.04 6.08 4.10
CA GLY A 83 -1.06 5.26 3.38
C GLY A 83 0.38 5.62 3.81
N CYS A 84 1.33 4.72 3.58
CA CYS A 84 2.70 4.91 4.08
C CYS A 84 3.33 6.24 3.63
N TRP A 85 2.95 6.70 2.44
CA TRP A 85 3.39 7.95 1.83
C TRP A 85 2.93 9.24 2.51
N THR A 86 2.09 9.15 3.55
CA THR A 86 1.74 10.30 4.39
C THR A 86 2.65 10.46 5.61
N TYR A 87 3.65 9.58 5.76
CA TYR A 87 4.58 9.57 6.88
C TYR A 87 6.01 9.85 6.41
N LYS A 88 6.87 10.27 7.35
CA LYS A 88 8.32 10.33 7.13
C LYS A 88 8.94 8.97 7.43
N HIS A 89 9.83 8.50 6.57
CA HIS A 89 10.40 7.15 6.64
C HIS A 89 11.82 7.12 7.22
N GLU A 90 12.03 7.82 8.33
CA GLU A 90 13.35 7.90 8.98
C GLU A 90 13.86 6.51 9.39
N HIS A 91 15.17 6.28 9.21
CA HIS A 91 15.86 5.03 9.60
C HIS A 91 15.28 3.76 8.97
N SER A 92 14.85 3.82 7.70
CA SER A 92 14.37 2.67 6.93
C SER A 92 14.85 2.74 5.48
N VAL A 93 14.81 1.61 4.77
CA VAL A 93 15.00 1.55 3.30
C VAL A 93 14.11 2.53 2.53
N CYS A 94 12.97 2.94 3.10
CA CYS A 94 12.06 3.89 2.47
C CYS A 94 12.48 5.37 2.63
N ALA A 95 13.52 5.70 3.40
CA ALA A 95 13.94 7.08 3.67
C ALA A 95 14.32 7.85 2.39
N GLU A 96 15.00 7.17 1.47
CA GLU A 96 15.51 7.75 0.22
C GLU A 96 14.57 7.54 -0.97
N LEU A 97 13.40 6.92 -0.74
CA LEU A 97 12.43 6.65 -1.81
C LEU A 97 11.52 7.85 -2.03
N ASP A 98 11.37 8.24 -3.29
CA ASP A 98 10.27 9.11 -3.70
C ASP A 98 8.96 8.30 -3.71
N CYS A 99 8.07 8.61 -2.77
CA CYS A 99 6.78 7.94 -2.64
C CYS A 99 5.92 8.02 -3.91
N ARG A 100 6.09 9.04 -4.75
CA ARG A 100 5.30 9.16 -5.98
C ARG A 100 5.73 8.15 -7.05
N SER A 101 7.00 7.79 -7.09
CA SER A 101 7.54 6.75 -7.98
C SER A 101 7.61 5.37 -7.32
N CYS A 102 7.40 5.28 -6.00
CA CYS A 102 7.41 4.05 -5.22
C CYS A 102 6.31 3.05 -5.64
N ASN A 103 6.67 1.76 -5.67
CA ASN A 103 5.76 0.67 -6.03
C ASN A 103 4.53 0.57 -5.12
N VAL A 104 4.66 0.87 -3.83
CA VAL A 104 3.51 0.89 -2.90
C VAL A 104 2.44 1.85 -3.39
N TYR A 105 2.84 3.05 -3.81
CA TYR A 105 1.92 4.08 -4.28
C TYR A 105 1.42 3.79 -5.71
N LYS A 106 2.29 3.31 -6.60
CA LYS A 106 1.91 3.01 -7.99
C LYS A 106 0.95 1.84 -8.10
N LEU A 107 1.19 0.77 -7.35
CA LEU A 107 0.39 -0.44 -7.44
C LEU A 107 -0.96 -0.27 -6.73
N SER A 108 -1.05 0.58 -5.70
CA SER A 108 -2.31 0.86 -4.98
C SER A 108 -3.18 1.94 -5.64
N SER A 109 -3.10 2.12 -6.96
CA SER A 109 -3.88 3.14 -7.68
C SER A 109 -5.35 2.75 -7.87
N ASP A 110 -5.71 1.47 -7.86
CA ASP A 110 -7.10 1.03 -7.98
C ASP A 110 -7.67 0.49 -6.66
N CYS A 111 -9.00 0.46 -6.57
CA CYS A 111 -9.72 0.08 -5.35
C CYS A 111 -9.62 -1.43 -5.01
N GLY A 112 -9.30 -2.28 -5.98
CA GLY A 112 -9.20 -3.73 -5.80
C GLY A 112 -7.83 -4.18 -5.29
N HIS A 113 -6.78 -3.41 -5.59
CA HIS A 113 -5.41 -3.80 -5.35
C HIS A 113 -5.09 -4.12 -3.88
N ILE A 114 -5.66 -3.36 -2.94
CA ILE A 114 -5.44 -3.60 -1.50
C ILE A 114 -5.87 -5.01 -1.11
N LYS A 115 -7.04 -5.45 -1.61
CA LYS A 115 -7.56 -6.79 -1.34
C LYS A 115 -6.66 -7.87 -1.93
N GLU A 116 -6.13 -7.66 -3.13
CA GLU A 116 -5.21 -8.61 -3.75
C GLU A 116 -3.88 -8.72 -3.00
N GLN A 117 -3.34 -7.61 -2.50
CA GLN A 117 -2.14 -7.64 -1.66
C GLN A 117 -2.36 -8.43 -0.35
N ILE A 118 -3.50 -8.22 0.32
CA ILE A 118 -3.85 -8.96 1.54
C ILE A 118 -3.99 -10.47 1.25
N LYS A 119 -4.64 -10.83 0.13
CA LYS A 119 -4.75 -12.23 -0.29
C LYS A 119 -3.37 -12.85 -0.51
N ASN A 120 -2.50 -12.19 -1.27
CA ASN A 120 -1.18 -12.68 -1.60
C ASN A 120 -0.35 -12.97 -0.33
N ILE A 121 -0.36 -12.05 0.64
CA ILE A 121 0.35 -12.25 1.91
C ILE A 121 -0.19 -13.46 2.68
N THR A 122 -1.53 -13.61 2.69
CA THR A 122 -2.19 -14.71 3.39
C THR A 122 -1.89 -16.06 2.75
N LEU A 123 -1.86 -16.11 1.41
CA LEU A 123 -1.53 -17.32 0.65
C LEU A 123 -0.07 -17.73 0.83
N VAL A 124 0.86 -16.77 0.74
CA VAL A 124 2.30 -17.02 0.97
C VAL A 124 2.54 -17.57 2.39
N HIS A 125 1.92 -16.97 3.41
CA HIS A 125 2.04 -17.49 4.77
C HIS A 125 1.43 -18.90 4.90
N HIS A 126 0.33 -19.18 4.21
CA HIS A 126 -0.28 -20.52 4.23
C HIS A 126 0.62 -21.57 3.57
N GLU A 127 1.22 -21.27 2.42
CA GLU A 127 2.17 -22.16 1.75
C GLU A 127 3.42 -22.44 2.62
N GLN A 128 3.98 -21.40 3.25
CA GLN A 128 5.10 -21.55 4.17
C GLN A 128 4.78 -22.41 5.40
N LEU A 129 3.54 -22.35 5.91
CA LEU A 129 3.08 -23.20 7.02
C LEU A 129 2.89 -24.66 6.59
N LEU A 130 2.53 -24.91 5.32
CA LEU A 130 2.43 -26.27 4.79
C LEU A 130 3.81 -26.91 4.58
N GLU A 131 4.80 -26.16 4.11
CA GLU A 131 6.19 -26.63 3.94
C GLU A 131 6.87 -26.97 5.28
N HIS A 132 6.42 -26.41 6.39
CA HIS A 132 6.93 -26.68 7.75
C HIS A 132 5.95 -27.53 8.59
N SER A 133 4.95 -28.16 7.95
CA SER A 133 4.02 -29.05 8.62
C SER A 133 4.65 -30.43 8.85
N PRO A 134 4.52 -31.04 10.04
CA PRO A 134 5.07 -32.38 10.33
C PRO A 134 4.54 -33.48 9.39
N VAL A 135 3.42 -33.22 8.69
CA VAL A 135 2.87 -34.12 7.67
C VAL A 135 3.76 -34.19 6.42
N TYR A 136 4.45 -33.12 6.04
CA TYR A 136 5.38 -33.13 4.89
C TYR A 136 6.66 -33.91 5.19
N ASP A 137 7.17 -33.82 6.42
CA ASP A 137 8.37 -34.55 6.86
C ASP A 137 8.16 -36.07 6.86
N GLU A 138 6.96 -36.56 7.23
CA GLU A 138 6.62 -37.99 7.15
C GLU A 138 6.55 -38.49 5.69
N VAL A 139 6.03 -37.69 4.76
CA VAL A 139 5.96 -38.04 3.33
C VAL A 139 7.34 -38.00 2.67
N ALA A 140 8.20 -37.04 3.05
CA ALA A 140 9.58 -36.98 2.58
C ALA A 140 10.45 -38.13 3.14
N ALA A 141 10.26 -38.51 4.40
CA ALA A 141 10.95 -39.64 5.01
C ALA A 141 10.51 -41.00 4.46
N GLY A 142 9.25 -41.13 4.02
CA GLY A 142 8.70 -42.33 3.40
C GLY A 142 9.05 -42.53 1.92
N ALA A 143 9.66 -41.55 1.26
CA ALA A 143 10.10 -41.64 -0.14
C ALA A 143 11.56 -42.08 -0.30
N VAL A 144 12.27 -42.33 0.82
CA VAL A 144 13.69 -42.75 0.85
C VAL A 144 13.84 -44.19 1.36
N SER A 145 12.76 -44.98 1.38
CA SER A 145 12.78 -46.40 1.80
C SER A 145 12.31 -47.37 0.71
#